data_AF-A0A850PFF6-F1
#
_entry.id   AF-A0A850PFF6-F1
#
_cell.length_a   1.000
_cell.length_b   1.000
_cell.length_c   1.000
_cell.angle_alpha   90.00
_cell.angle_beta   90.00
_cell.angle_gamma   90.00
#
_symmetry.space_group_name_H-M   'P 1'
#
loop_
_entity.id
_entity.type
_entity.pdbx_description
1 polymer ?
#
loop_
_entity_poly.entity_id
_entity_poly.type
_entity_poly.pdbx_seq_one_letter_code
_entity_poly.pdbx_strand_id
1 'polypeptide(L)'
;DAETLRPRVAGTFTSADGRAATVDDLRDVDDVLCGSLEVLTTTGKCYWLPMESLVEVVFHAPRRPRDLYWRRATVVVRNGPEGDVYLPTLYDPPGDSDALRLGRATAWSDDAGPVRGQGQKTFLIGDDAREIMTLGTLTFAPSGA
;
A
#
# COMPACT_ATOMS: atom_id res chain seq x y z
N ASP A 1 -15.47 -10.82 -12.97
CA ASP A 1 -15.53 -10.00 -11.75
C ASP A 1 -14.39 -8.97 -11.81
N ALA A 2 -14.46 -7.87 -11.07
CA ALA A 2 -13.47 -6.79 -11.10
C ALA A 2 -12.06 -7.31 -10.79
N GLU A 3 -11.94 -8.24 -9.83
CA GLU A 3 -10.65 -8.85 -9.49
C GLU A 3 -10.06 -9.69 -10.64
N THR A 4 -10.90 -10.36 -11.43
CA THR A 4 -10.43 -11.16 -12.58
C THR A 4 -9.86 -10.29 -13.69
N LEU A 5 -10.27 -9.02 -13.77
CA LEU A 5 -9.82 -8.07 -14.78
C LEU A 5 -8.59 -7.25 -14.34
N ARG A 6 -8.24 -7.31 -13.05
CA ARG A 6 -7.08 -6.58 -12.52
C ARG A 6 -5.78 -7.22 -13.01
N PRO A 7 -4.83 -6.42 -13.52
CA PRO A 7 -3.46 -6.88 -13.76
C PRO A 7 -2.82 -7.35 -12.44
N ARG A 8 -2.40 -8.61 -12.39
CA ARG A 8 -1.59 -9.14 -11.29
C ARG A 8 -0.15 -8.70 -11.48
N VAL A 9 0.48 -8.21 -10.41
CA VAL A 9 1.81 -7.61 -10.47
C VAL A 9 2.77 -8.40 -9.59
N ALA A 10 3.52 -9.30 -10.23
CA ALA A 10 4.59 -10.04 -9.56
C ALA A 10 5.73 -9.11 -9.13
N GLY A 11 6.53 -9.55 -8.15
CA GLY A 11 7.56 -8.70 -7.60
C GLY A 11 8.35 -9.33 -6.47
N THR A 12 9.03 -8.48 -5.71
CA THR A 12 9.66 -8.88 -4.45
C THR A 12 9.21 -7.98 -3.31
N PHE A 13 9.22 -8.54 -2.12
CA PHE A 13 8.94 -7.86 -0.88
C PHE A 13 10.13 -8.03 0.07
N THR A 14 10.42 -6.98 0.83
CA THR A 14 11.24 -7.03 2.03
C THR A 14 10.50 -6.32 3.17
N SER A 15 10.40 -6.96 4.33
CA SER A 15 9.84 -6.37 5.54
C SER A 15 10.84 -5.43 6.22
N ALA A 16 10.36 -4.59 7.12
CA ALA A 16 11.20 -3.73 7.94
C ALA A 16 12.16 -4.51 8.85
N ASP A 17 11.85 -5.77 9.19
CA ASP A 17 12.72 -6.67 9.97
C ASP A 17 13.61 -7.59 9.09
N GLY A 18 13.62 -7.37 7.77
CA GLY A 18 14.56 -8.01 6.85
C GLY A 18 14.13 -9.36 6.28
N ARG A 19 12.89 -9.82 6.53
CA ARG A 19 12.32 -10.97 5.79
C ARG A 19 12.07 -10.57 4.35
N ALA A 20 12.42 -11.44 3.41
CA ALA A 20 12.20 -11.19 1.99
C ALA A 20 11.55 -12.38 1.30
N ALA A 21 10.76 -12.10 0.26
CA ALA A 21 10.10 -13.11 -0.56
C ALA A 21 9.89 -12.58 -1.99
N THR A 22 9.84 -13.50 -2.95
CA THR A 22 9.25 -13.26 -4.27
C THR A 22 7.75 -13.54 -4.20
N VAL A 23 6.94 -12.74 -4.88
CA VAL A 23 5.49 -12.91 -4.92
C VAL A 23 4.97 -12.82 -6.34
N ASP A 24 3.86 -13.51 -6.59
CA ASP A 24 3.15 -13.51 -7.87
C ASP A 24 2.20 -12.32 -8.00
N ASP A 25 1.89 -11.63 -6.89
CA ASP A 25 1.01 -10.47 -6.89
C ASP A 25 1.20 -9.55 -5.66
N LEU A 26 0.81 -8.29 -5.84
CA LEU A 26 0.88 -7.22 -4.86
C LEU A 26 -0.35 -6.32 -5.03
N ARG A 27 -1.15 -6.15 -3.98
CA ARG A 27 -2.30 -5.22 -3.98
C ARG A 27 -2.63 -4.73 -2.58
N ASP A 28 -3.39 -3.65 -2.49
CA ASP A 28 -4.13 -3.30 -1.29
C ASP A 28 -5.29 -4.30 -1.09
N VAL A 29 -5.56 -4.70 0.15
CA VAL A 29 -6.69 -5.60 0.47
C VAL A 29 -8.03 -4.90 0.27
N ASP A 30 -8.12 -3.58 0.45
CA ASP A 30 -9.32 -2.81 0.16
C ASP A 30 -9.60 -2.82 -1.36
N ASP A 31 -10.81 -3.20 -1.76
CA ASP A 31 -11.20 -3.37 -3.16
C ASP A 31 -11.34 -2.06 -3.94
N VAL A 32 -11.39 -0.91 -3.26
CA VAL A 32 -11.42 0.40 -3.92
C VAL A 32 -10.02 0.86 -4.30
N LEU A 33 -9.03 0.66 -3.42
CA LEU A 33 -7.63 0.96 -3.72
C LEU A 33 -7.00 -0.14 -4.57
N CYS A 34 -7.18 -1.39 -4.15
CA CYS A 34 -6.87 -2.60 -4.89
C CYS A 34 -5.46 -2.57 -5.51
N GLY A 35 -5.35 -2.58 -6.85
CA GLY A 35 -4.07 -2.48 -7.58
C GLY A 35 -3.45 -1.07 -7.61
N SER A 36 -3.82 -0.16 -6.72
CA SER A 36 -3.35 1.23 -6.69
C SER A 36 -2.66 1.57 -5.37
N LEU A 37 -1.60 2.37 -5.45
CA LEU A 37 -0.93 2.97 -4.31
C LEU A 37 -1.34 4.43 -4.18
N GLU A 38 -2.00 4.77 -3.08
CA GLU A 38 -2.31 6.16 -2.76
C GLU A 38 -1.07 6.89 -2.23
N VAL A 39 -0.74 8.02 -2.86
CA VAL A 39 0.42 8.84 -2.51
C VAL A 39 0.05 10.32 -2.40
N LEU A 40 0.62 10.99 -1.41
CA LEU A 40 0.64 12.43 -1.26
C LEU A 40 2.02 12.95 -1.65
N THR A 41 2.08 13.83 -2.64
CA THR A 41 3.33 14.45 -3.07
C THR A 41 3.78 15.50 -2.07
N THR A 42 5.07 15.87 -2.12
CA THR A 42 5.63 17.01 -1.37
C THR A 42 4.97 18.35 -1.72
N THR A 43 4.27 18.43 -2.85
CA THR A 43 3.48 19.59 -3.29
C THR A 43 2.02 19.56 -2.80
N GLY A 44 1.66 18.57 -1.97
CA GLY A 44 0.33 18.46 -1.36
C GLY A 44 -0.75 17.89 -2.27
N LYS A 45 -0.37 17.23 -3.37
CA LYS A 45 -1.33 16.58 -4.29
C LYS A 45 -1.49 15.11 -3.95
N CYS A 46 -2.72 14.60 -3.98
CA CYS A 46 -3.02 13.19 -3.86
C CYS A 46 -3.13 12.54 -5.24
N TYR A 47 -2.49 11.39 -5.41
CA TYR A 47 -2.58 10.55 -6.60
C TYR A 47 -2.76 9.08 -6.21
N TRP A 48 -3.49 8.33 -7.03
CA TRP A 48 -3.51 6.87 -6.97
C TRP A 48 -2.67 6.36 -8.14
N LEU A 49 -1.51 5.79 -7.81
CA LEU A 49 -0.58 5.24 -8.79
C LEU A 49 -0.92 3.76 -9.03
N PRO A 50 -1.20 3.32 -10.26
CA PRO A 50 -1.34 1.89 -10.56
C PRO A 50 -0.05 1.16 -10.18
N MET A 51 -0.13 0.08 -9.41
CA MET A 51 1.06 -0.67 -8.96
C MET A 51 1.87 -1.25 -10.14
N GLU A 52 1.22 -1.57 -11.25
CA GLU A 52 1.86 -2.01 -12.50
C GLU A 52 2.76 -0.93 -13.14
N SER A 53 2.52 0.34 -12.82
CA SER A 53 3.34 1.46 -13.28
C SER A 53 4.58 1.68 -12.40
N LEU A 54 4.66 1.01 -11.25
CA LEU A 54 5.76 1.16 -10.31
C LEU A 54 6.95 0.27 -10.70
N VAL A 55 8.13 0.68 -10.25
CA VAL A 55 9.35 -0.12 -10.28
C VAL A 55 9.73 -0.51 -8.86
N GLU A 56 9.71 0.47 -7.94
CA GLU A 56 10.10 0.27 -6.55
C GLU A 56 9.36 1.24 -5.62
N VAL A 57 9.07 0.77 -4.41
CA VAL A 57 8.63 1.59 -3.28
C VAL A 57 9.49 1.23 -2.07
N VAL A 58 10.26 2.19 -1.57
CA VAL A 58 11.05 2.06 -0.34
C VAL A 58 10.34 2.79 0.78
N PHE A 59 9.83 2.04 1.76
CA PHE A 59 9.11 2.58 2.91
C PHE A 59 10.09 2.94 4.03
N HIS A 60 10.21 4.23 4.33
CA HIS A 60 11.11 4.69 5.39
C HIS A 60 10.54 4.36 6.77
N ALA A 61 11.42 4.05 7.72
CA ALA A 61 11.01 3.90 9.12
C ALA A 61 10.39 5.22 9.64
N PRO A 62 9.27 5.18 10.38
CA PRO A 62 8.70 6.37 11.01
C PRO A 62 9.72 7.06 11.94
N ARG A 63 9.88 8.38 11.81
CA ARG A 63 10.80 9.19 12.63
C ARG A 63 10.08 10.27 13.43
N ARG A 64 8.83 10.58 13.09
CA ARG A 64 8.02 11.63 13.71
C ARG A 64 6.58 11.14 13.88
N PRO A 65 5.82 11.69 14.84
CA PRO A 65 4.43 11.28 15.06
C PRO A 65 3.54 11.34 13.81
N ARG A 66 3.74 12.34 12.94
CA ARG A 66 3.01 12.45 11.67
C ARG A 66 3.22 11.26 10.74
N ASP A 67 4.36 10.57 10.84
CA ASP A 67 4.69 9.44 9.97
C ASP A 67 3.80 8.22 10.29
N LEU A 68 3.14 8.23 11.47
CA LEU A 68 2.10 7.27 11.84
C LEU A 68 0.77 7.49 11.10
N TYR A 69 0.60 8.63 10.45
CA TYR A 69 -0.55 8.95 9.59
C TYR A 69 -0.15 8.99 8.12
N TRP A 70 1.03 9.55 7.84
CA TRP A 70 1.58 9.73 6.51
C TRP A 70 3.00 9.18 6.45
N ARG A 71 3.14 7.89 6.18
CA ARG A 71 4.44 7.21 6.15
C ARG A 71 5.23 7.68 4.94
N ARG A 72 6.45 8.17 5.15
CA ARG A 72 7.34 8.58 4.05
C ARG A 72 7.79 7.35 3.25
N ALA A 73 7.76 7.45 1.93
CA ALA A 73 8.36 6.47 1.03
C ALA A 73 9.12 7.16 -0.10
N THR A 74 10.09 6.47 -0.69
CA THR A 74 10.65 6.83 -2.00
C THR A 74 10.02 5.92 -3.04
N VAL A 75 9.48 6.51 -4.12
CA VAL A 75 8.78 5.78 -5.19
C VAL A 75 9.50 6.00 -6.50
N VAL A 76 9.71 4.92 -7.26
CA VAL A 76 10.22 4.94 -8.63
C VAL A 76 9.09 4.51 -9.56
N VAL A 77 8.71 5.39 -10.49
CA VAL A 77 7.66 5.12 -11.48
C VAL A 77 8.30 4.80 -12.84
N ARG A 78 7.84 3.75 -13.50
CA ARG A 78 8.33 3.30 -14.81
C ARG A 78 8.14 4.39 -15.84
N ASN A 79 9.21 4.77 -16.55
CA ASN A 79 9.21 5.87 -17.51
C ASN A 79 8.65 7.19 -16.94
N GLY A 80 8.77 7.36 -15.62
CA GLY A 80 8.18 8.46 -14.88
C GLY A 80 9.15 9.03 -13.85
N PRO A 81 8.64 9.82 -12.90
CA PRO A 81 9.46 10.43 -11.87
C PRO A 81 9.93 9.41 -10.82
N GLU A 82 11.04 9.75 -10.19
CA GLU A 82 11.50 9.18 -8.93
C GLU A 82 11.47 10.27 -7.86
N GLY A 83 11.04 9.92 -6.65
CA GLY A 83 11.15 10.86 -5.54
C GLY A 83 10.44 10.45 -4.26
N ASP A 84 10.57 11.31 -3.26
CA ASP A 84 9.92 11.15 -1.97
C ASP A 84 8.45 11.55 -2.03
N VAL A 85 7.61 10.71 -1.44
CA VAL A 85 6.18 10.90 -1.25
C VAL A 85 5.78 10.48 0.17
N TYR A 86 4.51 10.70 0.51
CA TYR A 86 3.92 10.27 1.77
C TYR A 86 2.68 9.43 1.51
N LEU A 87 2.58 8.26 2.13
CA LEU A 87 1.45 7.35 1.96
C LEU A 87 0.52 7.51 3.15
N PRO A 88 -0.79 7.73 2.94
CA PRO A 88 -1.79 7.57 3.99
C PRO A 88 -1.70 6.15 4.55
N THR A 89 -1.59 6.06 5.86
CA THR A 89 -1.42 4.78 6.58
C THR A 89 -2.73 4.23 7.10
N LEU A 90 -3.81 5.01 7.00
CA LEU A 90 -5.16 4.62 7.36
C LEU A 90 -6.03 4.55 6.11
N TYR A 91 -7.02 3.66 6.12
CA TYR A 91 -8.16 3.74 5.23
C TYR A 91 -9.08 4.91 5.60
N ASP A 92 -9.84 5.40 4.64
CA ASP A 92 -10.82 6.48 4.83
C ASP A 92 -12.26 5.96 4.59
N PRO A 93 -13.19 6.18 5.55
CA PRO A 93 -12.94 6.67 6.90
C PRO A 93 -12.21 5.63 7.77
N PRO A 94 -11.44 6.06 8.80
CA PRO A 94 -10.67 5.13 9.62
C PRO A 94 -11.53 4.32 10.61
N GLY A 95 -12.82 4.61 10.75
CA GLY A 95 -13.70 3.98 11.76
C GLY A 95 -13.71 4.72 13.10
N ASP A 96 -14.44 4.16 14.07
CA ASP A 96 -14.84 4.92 15.27
C ASP A 96 -14.02 4.63 16.54
N SER A 97 -13.38 3.47 16.63
CA SER A 97 -12.57 3.14 17.81
C SER A 97 -11.21 3.84 17.79
N ASP A 98 -10.66 4.14 18.97
CA ASP A 98 -9.31 4.71 19.08
C ASP A 98 -8.24 3.81 18.46
N ALA A 99 -8.41 2.49 18.55
CA ALA A 99 -7.49 1.54 17.93
C ALA A 99 -7.44 1.72 16.41
N LEU A 100 -8.59 1.92 15.76
CA LEU A 100 -8.65 2.14 14.32
C LEU A 100 -8.17 3.55 13.94
N ARG A 101 -8.62 4.59 14.66
CA ARG A 101 -8.23 6.00 14.43
C ARG A 101 -6.73 6.27 14.63
N LEU A 102 -6.07 5.48 15.47
CA LEU A 102 -4.62 5.55 15.71
C LEU A 102 -3.82 4.55 14.86
N GLY A 103 -4.47 3.80 13.95
CA GLY A 103 -3.81 2.81 13.10
C GLY A 103 -3.18 1.65 13.86
N ARG A 104 -3.75 1.26 15.01
CA ARG A 104 -3.30 0.13 15.84
C ARG A 104 -4.08 -1.16 15.58
N ALA A 105 -5.09 -1.08 14.72
CA ALA A 105 -5.91 -2.20 14.29
C ALA A 105 -6.40 -1.94 12.87
N THR A 106 -6.84 -3.01 12.22
CA THR A 106 -7.56 -2.98 10.95
C THR A 106 -8.85 -3.76 11.10
N ALA A 107 -9.94 -3.24 10.56
CA ALA A 107 -11.23 -3.92 10.48
C ALA A 107 -11.69 -3.94 9.02
N TRP A 108 -12.53 -4.91 8.68
CA TRP A 108 -13.04 -5.12 7.33
C TRP A 108 -14.57 -5.06 7.35
N SER A 109 -15.17 -4.60 6.25
CA SER A 109 -16.63 -4.61 6.08
C SER A 109 -17.16 -6.05 5.97
N ASP A 110 -18.26 -6.35 6.65
CA ASP A 110 -18.94 -7.66 6.62
C ASP A 110 -20.11 -7.72 5.61
N ASP A 111 -20.35 -6.63 4.88
CA ASP A 111 -21.50 -6.48 4.00
C ASP A 111 -21.31 -7.20 2.65
N ALA A 112 -22.41 -7.54 1.99
CA ALA A 112 -22.37 -8.02 0.61
C ALA A 112 -21.92 -6.87 -0.32
N GLY A 113 -20.64 -6.86 -0.72
CA GLY A 113 -20.07 -5.82 -1.56
C GLY A 113 -18.54 -5.88 -1.64
N PRO A 114 -17.90 -4.82 -2.17
CA PRO A 114 -16.45 -4.70 -2.16
C PRO A 114 -15.92 -4.70 -0.72
N VAL A 115 -14.83 -5.41 -0.47
CA VAL A 115 -14.16 -5.42 0.82
C VAL A 115 -13.57 -4.03 1.08
N ARG A 116 -14.04 -3.37 2.15
CA ARG A 116 -13.53 -2.05 2.56
C ARG A 116 -12.79 -2.15 3.88
N GLY A 117 -11.62 -1.53 3.93
CA GLY A 117 -10.81 -1.46 5.14
C GLY A 117 -11.16 -0.26 6.03
N GLN A 118 -10.96 -0.42 7.32
CA GLN A 118 -10.96 0.65 8.34
C GLN A 118 -9.72 0.51 9.21
N GLY A 119 -9.18 1.62 9.73
CA GLY A 119 -7.94 1.62 10.49
C GLY A 119 -6.71 1.48 9.59
N GLN A 120 -5.70 0.70 9.99
CA GLN A 120 -4.42 0.65 9.30
C GLN A 120 -4.51 -0.02 7.92
N LYS A 121 -3.87 0.58 6.90
CA LYS A 121 -3.76 -0.02 5.56
C LYS A 121 -3.01 -1.35 5.60
N THR A 122 -3.53 -2.31 4.86
CA THR A 122 -3.01 -3.67 4.77
C THR A 122 -2.89 -4.07 3.30
N PHE A 123 -1.73 -4.59 2.94
CA PHE A 123 -1.44 -5.07 1.59
C PHE A 123 -1.47 -6.59 1.57
N LEU A 124 -2.03 -7.15 0.51
CA LEU A 124 -1.91 -8.57 0.20
C LEU A 124 -0.65 -8.76 -0.65
N ILE A 125 0.33 -9.46 -0.08
CA ILE A 125 1.65 -9.72 -0.67
C ILE A 125 1.76 -11.22 -0.91
N GLY A 126 1.52 -11.65 -2.15
CA GLY A 126 1.16 -13.05 -2.43
C GLY A 126 -0.14 -13.41 -1.72
N ASP A 127 -0.07 -14.39 -0.81
CA ASP A 127 -1.22 -14.79 0.04
C ASP A 127 -1.17 -14.18 1.46
N ASP A 128 -0.12 -13.42 1.78
CA ASP A 128 0.09 -12.88 3.13
C ASP A 128 -0.45 -11.44 3.26
N ALA A 129 -1.31 -11.21 4.25
CA ALA A 129 -1.70 -9.87 4.66
C ALA A 129 -0.56 -9.19 5.46
N ARG A 130 -0.15 -8.00 5.03
CA ARG A 130 0.94 -7.22 5.62
C ARG A 130 0.53 -5.77 5.86
N GLU A 131 0.56 -5.40 7.13
CA GLU A 131 0.34 -4.06 7.64
C GLU A 131 1.35 -3.05 7.07
N ILE A 132 0.88 -1.87 6.64
CA ILE A 132 1.71 -0.86 5.98
C ILE A 132 2.93 -0.48 6.81
N MET A 133 2.86 -0.50 8.14
CA MET A 133 3.98 -0.12 9.03
C MET A 133 5.10 -1.17 9.07
N THR A 134 4.83 -2.39 8.64
CA THR A 134 5.80 -3.50 8.63
C THR A 134 6.59 -3.61 7.33
N LEU A 135 6.18 -2.86 6.29
CA LEU A 135 6.81 -2.90 4.97
C LEU A 135 8.19 -2.22 4.98
N GLY A 136 9.14 -2.79 4.25
CA GLY A 136 10.46 -2.22 3.98
C GLY A 136 10.58 -1.78 2.54
N THR A 137 10.61 -2.73 1.60
CA THR A 137 10.69 -2.46 0.16
C THR A 137 9.72 -3.34 -0.61
N LEU A 138 9.09 -2.77 -1.62
CA LEU A 138 8.36 -3.50 -2.66
C LEU A 138 9.02 -3.21 -4.01
N THR A 139 9.28 -4.25 -4.80
CA THR A 139 9.69 -4.11 -6.20
C THR A 139 8.65 -4.75 -7.09
N PHE A 140 8.47 -4.21 -8.30
CA PHE A 140 7.42 -4.60 -9.22
C PHE A 140 8.04 -5.03 -10.54
N ALA A 141 7.77 -6.27 -10.93
CA ALA A 141 8.18 -6.79 -12.22
C ALA A 141 7.51 -5.96 -13.33
N PRO A 142 8.18 -5.76 -14.49
CA PRO A 142 7.52 -5.18 -15.64
C PRO A 142 6.28 -6.00 -16.00
N SER A 143 5.15 -5.33 -16.23
CA SER A 143 4.00 -5.96 -16.88
C SER A 143 4.48 -6.57 -18.20
N GLY A 144 4.14 -7.83 -18.45
CA GLY A 144 4.55 -8.53 -19.67
C GLY A 144 4.21 -7.72 -20.93
N ALA A 145 5.18 -7.64 -21.84
CA ALA A 145 5.00 -7.09 -23.19
C ALA A 145 4.00 -7.91 -24.00
#